data_AF-A0A0G1YDE6-F1
#
_entry.id   AF-A0A0G1YDE6-F1
#
_cell.length_a   1.000
_cell.length_b   1.000
_cell.length_c   1.000
_cell.angle_alpha   90.00
_cell.angle_beta   90.00
_cell.angle_gamma   90.00
#
_symmetry.space_group_name_H-M   'P 1'
#
loop_
_entity.id
_entity.type
_entity.pdbx_description
1 polymer ?
#
loop_
_entity_poly.entity_id
_entity_poly.type
_entity_poly.pdbx_seq_one_letter_code
_entity_poly.pdbx_strand_id
1 'polypeptide(L)'
;MQLVPKAFIPSQKQALTTLGLLGILLLLVYGRSLGFGFVDWDDKLLIVENPIVHSFTPATIKEAFTSYDPELYIPLTLVGYQLDHLFVGLHPFLYHLENLAFHLLNSALVAWFVLLLTGRRWVAAVTALLFA
;
A
#
# COMPACT_ATOMS: atom_id res chain seq x y z
N MET A 1 18.11 36.96 -1.40
CA MET A 1 18.55 35.59 -1.05
C MET A 1 17.45 34.97 -0.19
N GLN A 2 16.56 34.18 -0.80
CA GLN A 2 15.46 33.55 -0.07
C GLN A 2 16.05 32.57 0.95
N LEU A 3 15.67 32.75 2.22
CA LEU A 3 16.03 31.84 3.30
C LEU A 3 15.40 30.49 2.97
N VAL A 4 16.22 29.49 2.64
CA VAL A 4 15.77 28.10 2.62
C VAL A 4 15.24 27.83 4.03
N PRO A 5 13.95 27.49 4.21
CA PRO A 5 13.43 27.17 5.53
C PRO A 5 14.28 26.03 6.12
N LYS A 6 14.76 26.20 7.35
CA LYS A 6 15.46 25.11 8.05
C LYS A 6 14.53 23.90 8.08
N ALA A 7 15.06 22.74 7.68
CA ALA A 7 14.33 21.47 7.74
C ALA A 7 13.72 21.31 9.13
N PHE A 8 12.41 21.16 9.20
CA PHE A 8 11.73 20.90 10.45
C PHE A 8 11.96 19.44 10.82
N ILE A 9 12.60 19.20 11.97
CA ILE A 9 12.80 17.85 12.51
C ILE A 9 11.79 17.69 13.66
N PRO A 10 10.73 16.88 13.48
CA PRO A 10 9.81 16.60 14.59
C PRO A 10 10.54 15.85 15.71
N SER A 11 10.14 16.09 16.96
CA SER A 11 10.66 15.25 18.04
C SER A 11 10.10 13.83 17.93
N GLN A 12 10.83 12.83 18.43
CA GLN A 12 10.42 11.42 18.38
C GLN A 12 8.99 11.21 18.91
N LYS A 13 8.64 11.86 20.04
CA LYS A 13 7.30 11.79 20.61
C LYS A 13 6.21 12.29 19.64
N GLN A 14 6.50 13.34 18.88
CA GLN A 14 5.54 13.94 17.94
C GLN A 14 5.34 13.05 16.71
N ALA A 15 6.42 12.47 16.21
CA ALA A 15 6.37 11.51 15.11
C ALA A 15 5.57 10.27 15.53
N LEU A 16 5.92 9.66 16.67
CA LEU A 16 5.26 8.46 17.17
C LEU A 16 3.77 8.68 17.45
N THR A 17 3.38 9.82 18.03
CA THR A 17 1.96 10.11 18.29
C THR A 17 1.17 10.32 17.00
N THR A 18 1.72 11.04 16.02
CA THR A 18 1.04 11.28 14.74
C THR A 18 0.88 9.98 13.96
N LEU A 19 1.96 9.20 13.82
CA LEU A 19 1.97 7.93 13.10
C LEU A 19 1.13 6.85 13.80
N GLY A 20 1.18 6.80 15.13
CA GLY A 20 0.39 5.87 15.93
C GLY A 20 -1.11 6.12 15.83
N LEU A 21 -1.55 7.38 15.96
CA LEU A 21 -2.97 7.73 15.81
C LEU A 21 -3.48 7.46 14.39
N LEU A 22 -2.68 7.81 13.37
CA LEU A 22 -3.00 7.50 11.98
C LEU A 22 -3.14 5.98 11.78
N GLY A 23 -2.15 5.20 12.21
CA GLY A 23 -2.16 3.75 12.06
C GLY A 23 -3.35 3.08 12.77
N ILE A 24 -3.69 3.51 13.99
CA ILE A 24 -4.87 3.02 14.71
C ILE A 24 -6.14 3.31 13.93
N LEU A 25 -6.32 4.54 13.44
CA LEU A 25 -7.52 4.93 12.69
C LEU A 25 -7.65 4.12 11.40
N LEU A 26 -6.56 3.97 10.64
CA LEU A 26 -6.56 3.19 9.41
C LEU A 26 -6.84 1.70 9.67
N LEU A 27 -6.31 1.13 10.74
CA LEU A 27 -6.65 -0.24 11.15
C LEU A 27 -8.12 -0.39 11.56
N LEU A 28 -8.71 0.63 12.21
CA LEU A 28 -10.13 0.60 12.56
C LEU A 28 -11.04 0.65 11.33
N VAL A 29 -10.67 1.45 10.33
CA VAL A 29 -11.45 1.61 9.08
C VAL A 29 -11.25 0.40 8.15
N TYR A 30 -10.00 0.04 7.89
CA TYR A 30 -9.66 -0.96 6.87
C TYR A 30 -9.43 -2.36 7.43
N GLY A 31 -9.20 -2.54 8.73
CA GLY A 31 -8.87 -3.86 9.29
C GLY A 31 -9.96 -4.92 9.10
N ARG A 32 -11.21 -4.49 8.87
CA ARG A 32 -12.30 -5.42 8.52
C ARG A 32 -12.11 -6.08 7.15
N SER A 33 -11.35 -5.47 6.24
CA SER A 33 -11.07 -6.00 4.90
C SER A 33 -10.38 -7.36 4.92
N LEU A 34 -9.59 -7.64 5.96
CA LEU A 34 -8.91 -8.93 6.14
C LEU A 34 -9.87 -10.11 6.22
N GLY A 35 -11.14 -9.87 6.59
CA GLY A 35 -12.17 -10.91 6.67
C GLY A 35 -13.11 -10.95 5.46
N PHE A 36 -12.87 -10.13 4.43
CA PHE A 36 -13.65 -10.15 3.19
C PHE A 36 -13.04 -11.12 2.16
N GLY A 37 -13.85 -11.48 1.17
CA GLY A 37 -13.40 -12.24 0.01
C GLY A 37 -13.05 -11.31 -1.16
N PHE A 38 -12.51 -11.90 -2.22
CA PHE A 38 -12.32 -11.21 -3.49
C PHE A 38 -13.65 -10.66 -4.02
N VAL A 39 -13.60 -9.49 -4.64
CA VAL A 39 -14.74 -8.81 -5.25
C VAL A 39 -14.73 -9.02 -6.77
N ASP A 40 -15.90 -9.21 -7.38
CA ASP A 40 -16.07 -9.46 -8.83
C ASP A 40 -15.87 -8.21 -9.69
N TRP A 41 -14.86 -7.40 -9.36
CA TRP A 41 -14.44 -6.19 -10.07
C TRP A 41 -13.02 -6.40 -10.62
N ASP A 42 -12.02 -5.79 -10.01
CA ASP A 42 -10.62 -5.90 -10.38
C ASP A 42 -9.98 -7.20 -9.88
N ASP A 43 -10.32 -7.70 -8.68
CA ASP A 43 -9.73 -8.94 -8.15
C ASP A 43 -9.96 -10.13 -9.10
N LYS A 44 -11.11 -10.19 -9.77
CA LYS A 44 -11.39 -11.27 -10.72
C LYS A 44 -10.38 -11.29 -11.86
N LEU A 45 -10.18 -10.15 -12.52
CA LEU A 45 -9.28 -10.05 -13.67
C LEU A 45 -7.82 -10.06 -13.25
N LEU A 46 -7.47 -9.38 -12.16
CA LEU A 46 -6.08 -9.20 -11.74
C LEU A 46 -5.53 -10.39 -10.96
N ILE A 47 -6.39 -11.15 -10.26
CA ILE A 47 -5.98 -12.25 -9.38
C ILE A 47 -6.64 -13.56 -9.81
N VAL A 48 -7.97 -13.67 -9.73
CA VAL A 48 -8.69 -14.96 -9.76
C VAL A 48 -8.63 -15.65 -11.13
N GLU A 49 -8.69 -14.90 -12.22
CA GLU A 49 -8.66 -15.42 -13.59
C GLU A 49 -7.30 -15.16 -14.27
N ASN A 50 -6.34 -14.56 -13.56
CA ASN A 50 -5.07 -14.14 -14.14
C ASN A 50 -4.04 -15.29 -14.18
N PRO A 51 -3.72 -15.84 -15.35
CA PRO A 51 -2.74 -16.93 -15.45
C PRO A 51 -1.33 -16.49 -15.07
N ILE A 52 -0.99 -15.19 -15.19
CA ILE A 52 0.29 -14.64 -14.76
C ILE A 52 0.44 -14.80 -13.25
N VAL A 53 -0.62 -14.58 -12.48
CA VAL A 53 -0.61 -14.66 -11.01
C VAL A 53 -0.52 -16.10 -10.50
N HIS A 54 -1.14 -17.05 -11.21
CA HIS A 54 -1.24 -18.43 -10.72
C HIS A 54 0.06 -19.25 -10.81
N SER A 55 1.16 -18.66 -11.31
CA SER A 55 2.44 -19.34 -11.48
C SER A 55 3.61 -18.40 -11.20
N PHE A 56 4.57 -18.86 -10.39
CA PHE A 56 5.80 -18.14 -10.07
C PHE A 56 7.01 -18.79 -10.75
N THR A 57 7.27 -18.39 -11.99
CA THR A 57 8.35 -18.94 -12.84
C THR A 57 9.09 -17.80 -13.56
N PRO A 58 10.32 -18.02 -14.07
CA PRO A 58 10.99 -17.00 -14.88
C PRO A 58 10.17 -16.51 -16.09
N ALA A 59 9.33 -17.38 -16.67
CA ALA A 59 8.45 -17.03 -17.78
C ALA A 59 7.33 -16.08 -17.35
N THR A 60 6.59 -16.41 -16.29
CA THR A 60 5.48 -15.58 -15.79
C THR A 60 5.96 -14.30 -15.09
N ILE A 61 7.15 -14.30 -14.49
CA ILE A 61 7.80 -13.08 -14.00
C ILE A 61 8.16 -12.19 -15.19
N LYS A 62 8.77 -12.73 -16.27
CA LYS A 62 9.04 -11.95 -17.47
C LYS A 62 7.76 -11.36 -18.06
N GLU A 63 6.69 -12.16 -18.10
CA GLU A 63 5.38 -11.73 -18.61
C GLU A 63 4.81 -10.56 -17.81
N ALA A 64 4.87 -10.61 -16.47
CA ALA A 64 4.46 -9.50 -15.60
C ALA A 64 5.18 -8.18 -15.94
N PHE A 65 6.46 -8.23 -16.34
CA PHE A 65 7.28 -7.07 -16.71
C PHE A 65 7.21 -6.68 -18.20
N THR A 66 6.54 -7.46 -19.04
CA THR A 66 6.51 -7.22 -20.49
C THR A 66 5.11 -7.15 -21.08
N SER A 67 4.08 -7.39 -20.28
CA SER A 67 2.67 -7.32 -20.64
C SER A 67 1.94 -6.17 -19.95
N TYR A 68 0.81 -5.77 -20.53
CA TYR A 68 -0.19 -4.89 -19.94
C TYR A 68 -1.51 -5.66 -19.63
N ASP A 69 -1.52 -6.98 -19.84
CA ASP A 69 -2.67 -7.87 -19.66
C ASP A 69 -2.92 -8.14 -18.14
N PRO A 70 -4.18 -8.09 -17.65
CA PRO A 70 -5.41 -7.86 -18.41
C PRO A 70 -5.63 -6.40 -18.84
N GLU A 71 -5.25 -5.39 -18.07
CA GLU A 71 -5.52 -3.98 -18.41
C GLU A 71 -4.50 -2.93 -17.86
N LEU A 72 -3.50 -3.33 -17.07
CA LEU A 72 -2.61 -2.43 -16.33
C LEU A 72 -1.13 -2.86 -16.39
N TYR A 73 -0.22 -1.89 -16.52
CA TYR A 73 1.21 -2.13 -16.30
C TYR A 73 1.56 -1.99 -14.82
N ILE A 74 1.37 -3.08 -14.09
CA ILE A 74 1.60 -3.17 -12.64
C ILE A 74 2.49 -4.38 -12.29
N PRO A 75 3.71 -4.47 -12.88
CA PRO A 75 4.56 -5.67 -12.79
C PRO A 75 4.87 -6.09 -11.35
N LEU A 76 5.17 -5.14 -10.47
CA LEU A 76 5.49 -5.43 -9.08
C LEU A 76 4.27 -5.93 -8.31
N THR A 77 3.08 -5.43 -8.62
CA THR A 77 1.82 -5.90 -8.04
C THR A 77 1.52 -7.32 -8.49
N LEU A 78 1.67 -7.63 -9.79
CA LEU A 78 1.46 -8.98 -10.31
C LEU A 78 2.46 -9.98 -9.69
N VAL A 79 3.71 -9.59 -9.50
CA VAL A 79 4.70 -10.42 -8.79
C VAL A 79 4.35 -10.60 -7.31
N GLY A 80 3.83 -9.57 -6.65
CA GLY A 80 3.27 -9.69 -5.28
C GLY A 80 2.15 -10.72 -5.22
N TYR A 81 1.17 -10.62 -6.13
CA TYR A 81 0.09 -11.60 -6.23
C TYR A 81 0.58 -13.01 -6.57
N GLN A 82 1.64 -13.17 -7.37
CA GLN A 82 2.26 -14.48 -7.61
C GLN A 82 2.83 -15.08 -6.33
N LEU A 83 3.48 -14.25 -5.49
CA LEU A 83 4.01 -14.69 -4.21
C LEU A 83 2.89 -15.06 -3.24
N ASP A 84 1.84 -14.25 -3.15
CA ASP A 84 0.65 -14.56 -2.35
C ASP A 84 0.02 -15.87 -2.81
N HIS A 85 -0.20 -16.04 -4.12
CA HIS A 85 -0.76 -17.26 -4.69
C HIS A 85 0.12 -18.48 -4.39
N LEU A 86 1.45 -18.32 -4.45
CA LEU A 86 2.40 -19.38 -4.10
C LEU A 86 2.25 -19.84 -2.65
N PHE A 87 1.98 -18.92 -1.71
CA PHE A 87 1.85 -19.24 -0.29
C PHE A 87 0.45 -19.72 0.13
N VAL A 88 -0.61 -19.11 -0.41
CA VAL A 88 -1.98 -19.33 0.07
C VAL A 88 -3.00 -19.67 -1.01
N GLY A 89 -2.59 -19.78 -2.28
CA GLY A 89 -3.50 -19.96 -3.41
C GLY A 89 -4.52 -18.82 -3.47
N LEU A 90 -5.78 -19.12 -3.80
CA LEU A 90 -6.87 -18.13 -3.84
C LEU A 90 -7.51 -17.84 -2.47
N HIS A 91 -6.72 -17.84 -1.39
CA HIS A 91 -7.21 -17.43 -0.08
C HIS A 91 -6.97 -15.92 0.16
N PRO A 92 -8.02 -15.09 0.27
CA PRO A 92 -7.93 -13.62 0.15
C PRO A 92 -7.20 -12.92 1.31
N PHE A 93 -7.09 -13.58 2.47
CA PHE A 93 -6.52 -12.97 3.67
C PHE A 93 -5.12 -12.38 3.46
N LEU A 94 -4.20 -13.11 2.83
CA LEU A 94 -2.82 -12.65 2.67
C LEU A 94 -2.73 -11.46 1.71
N TYR A 95 -3.45 -11.53 0.59
CA TYR A 95 -3.59 -10.43 -0.37
C TYR A 95 -4.09 -9.15 0.30
N HIS A 96 -5.12 -9.24 1.14
CA HIS A 96 -5.63 -8.07 1.86
C HIS A 96 -4.68 -7.60 2.95
N LEU A 97 -3.96 -8.51 3.62
CA LEU A 97 -2.99 -8.18 4.67
C LEU A 97 -1.80 -7.41 4.11
N GLU A 98 -1.21 -7.88 3.01
CA GLU A 98 -0.08 -7.21 2.36
C GLU A 98 -0.48 -5.82 1.87
N ASN A 99 -1.61 -5.71 1.15
CA ASN A 99 -2.13 -4.43 0.67
C ASN A 99 -2.41 -3.46 1.82
N LEU A 100 -3.02 -3.92 2.92
CA LEU A 100 -3.26 -3.10 4.10
C LEU A 100 -1.94 -2.64 4.75
N ALA A 101 -0.94 -3.52 4.83
CA ALA A 101 0.37 -3.18 5.38
C ALA A 101 1.08 -2.11 4.54
N PHE A 102 1.08 -2.24 3.20
CA PHE A 102 1.64 -1.21 2.32
C PHE A 102 0.85 0.09 2.37
N HIS A 103 -0.48 0.03 2.46
CA HIS A 103 -1.31 1.22 2.58
C HIS A 103 -1.02 2.00 3.88
N LEU A 104 -0.90 1.30 5.02
CA LEU A 104 -0.49 1.88 6.30
C LEU A 104 0.90 2.51 6.22
N LEU A 105 1.86 1.80 5.64
CA LEU A 105 3.23 2.27 5.48
C LEU A 105 3.28 3.53 4.60
N ASN A 106 2.63 3.51 3.44
CA ASN A 106 2.62 4.65 2.52
C ASN A 106 1.94 5.87 3.14
N SER A 107 0.81 5.67 3.84
CA SER A 107 0.13 6.76 4.55
C SER A 107 1.01 7.38 5.64
N ALA A 108 1.75 6.54 6.38
CA ALA A 108 2.74 6.99 7.36
C ALA A 108 3.90 7.76 6.71
N LEU A 109 4.40 7.29 5.56
CA LEU A 109 5.44 7.98 4.80
C LEU A 109 4.97 9.32 4.24
N VAL A 110 3.72 9.43 3.77
CA VAL A 110 3.11 10.71 3.36
C VAL A 110 3.02 11.67 4.54
N ALA A 111 2.52 11.21 5.70
CA ALA A 111 2.48 12.04 6.91
C ALA A 111 3.89 12.54 7.29
N TRP A 112 4.87 11.65 7.27
CA TRP A 112 6.26 11.97 7.57
C TRP A 112 6.83 13.00 6.59
N PHE A 113 6.64 12.78 5.30
CA PHE A 113 7.11 13.67 4.24
C PHE A 113 6.52 15.08 4.37
N VAL A 114 5.19 15.19 4.55
CA VAL A 114 4.52 16.49 4.71
C VAL A 114 4.94 17.19 6.00
N LEU A 115 5.23 16.42 7.06
CA LEU A 115 5.74 16.97 8.31
C LEU A 115 7.14 17.57 8.15
N LEU A 116 8.02 16.90 7.41
CA LEU A 116 9.36 17.42 7.08
C LEU A 116 9.29 18.69 6.24
N LEU A 117 8.35 18.78 5.29
CA LEU A 117 8.18 19.93 4.41
C LEU A 117 7.58 21.16 5.11
N THR A 118 6.58 20.95 5.97
CA THR A 118 5.74 22.05 6.49
C THR A 118 6.00 22.38 7.96
N GLY A 119 6.54 21.42 8.72
CA GLY A 119 6.61 21.48 10.17
C GLY A 119 5.26 21.53 10.90
N ARG A 120 4.15 21.36 10.18
CA ARG A 120 2.78 21.50 10.72
C ARG A 120 2.12 20.13 10.82
N ARG A 121 1.99 19.60 12.04
CA ARG A 121 1.43 18.26 12.29
C ARG A 121 0.01 18.08 11.77
N TRP A 122 -0.84 19.10 11.91
CA TRP A 122 -2.22 19.01 11.43
C TRP A 122 -2.28 18.94 9.90
N VAL A 123 -1.38 19.62 9.18
CA VAL A 123 -1.29 19.54 7.72
C VAL A 123 -0.87 18.13 7.33
N ALA A 124 0.18 17.61 7.96
CA ALA A 124 0.64 16.24 7.74
C ALA A 124 -0.46 15.19 7.99
N ALA A 125 -1.19 15.32 9.11
CA ALA A 125 -2.28 14.41 9.45
C ALA A 125 -3.43 14.49 8.44
N VAL A 126 -3.92 15.69 8.11
CA VAL A 126 -5.01 15.86 7.14
C VAL A 126 -4.61 15.35 5.76
N THR A 127 -3.40 15.66 5.29
CA THR A 127 -2.92 15.18 3.99
C THR A 127 -2.79 13.65 3.97
N ALA A 128 -2.25 13.05 5.02
CA ALA A 128 -2.16 11.60 5.11
C ALA A 128 -3.54 10.92 5.18
N LEU A 129 -4.51 11.52 5.86
CA LEU A 129 -5.88 11.02 5.91
C LEU A 129 -6.67 11.20 4.60
N LEU A 130 -6.32 12.19 3.78
CA LEU A 130 -6.89 12.35 2.44
C LEU A 130 -6.24 11.40 1.43
N PHE A 131 -4.99 11.03 1.67
CA PHE A 131 -4.27 10.05 0.86
C PHE A 131 -4.69 8.61 1.17
N ALA A 132 -4.91 8.32 2.46
CA ALA A 132 -5.34 7.03 2.96
C ALA A 132 -6.82 6.76 2.67
#